data_AF-A0A0Q7VYN1-F1
#
_entry.id   AF-A0A0Q7VYN1-F1
#
_cell.length_a   1.000
_cell.length_b   1.000
_cell.length_c   1.000
_cell.angle_alpha   90.00
_cell.angle_beta   90.00
_cell.angle_gamma   90.00
#
_symmetry.space_group_name_H-M   'P 1'
#
loop_
_entity.id
_entity.type
_entity.pdbx_description
1 polymer ?
#
loop_
_entity_poly.entity_id
_entity_poly.type
_entity_poly.pdbx_seq_one_letter_code
_entity_poly.pdbx_strand_id
1 'polypeptide(L)'
;MKRYGPLIVVPGALAIGDPGRHHLRLTPDAVLFRRGTENTGTVAWSQIDRVMLDVPTTRFRLPGLVSTLVIGALTFLTLDSLDLDPDDGSIEVTIGGEPTTAPLSRHHVGGYWAPTVDGAHRLLRHLIAHPEQRALLARPESLLDVAAKLARR
;
A
#
# COMPACT_ATOMS: atom_id res chain seq x y z
N MET A 1 7.79 -12.77 4.03
CA MET A 1 7.31 -11.96 2.89
C MET A 1 8.07 -10.64 2.86
N LYS A 2 8.45 -10.17 1.67
CA LYS A 2 9.26 -8.95 1.51
C LYS A 2 8.33 -7.74 1.42
N ARG A 3 8.57 -6.72 2.26
CA ARG A 3 7.72 -5.52 2.35
C ARG A 3 8.54 -4.25 2.40
N TYR A 4 7.97 -3.16 1.89
CA TYR A 4 8.53 -1.81 1.96
C TYR A 4 7.38 -0.79 2.03
N GLY A 5 7.15 -0.23 3.22
CA GLY A 5 5.99 0.65 3.46
C GLY A 5 4.67 -0.05 3.17
N PRO A 6 3.79 0.53 2.34
CA PRO A 6 2.53 -0.10 1.95
C PRO A 6 2.69 -1.19 0.88
N LEU A 7 3.89 -1.39 0.31
CA LEU A 7 4.17 -2.36 -0.74
C LEU A 7 4.57 -3.71 -0.15
N ILE A 8 3.97 -4.79 -0.66
CA ILE A 8 4.29 -6.16 -0.28
C ILE A 8 4.36 -7.08 -1.50
N VAL A 9 5.37 -7.93 -1.53
CA VAL A 9 5.49 -8.95 -2.57
C VAL A 9 4.53 -10.10 -2.28
N VAL A 10 3.72 -10.46 -3.27
CA VAL A 10 2.84 -11.63 -3.27
C VAL A 10 3.09 -12.46 -4.53
N PRO A 11 2.72 -13.75 -4.58
CA PRO A 11 2.97 -14.58 -5.77
C PRO A 11 2.42 -13.96 -7.05
N GLY A 12 3.31 -13.61 -7.99
CA GLY A 12 2.96 -13.06 -9.31
C GLY A 12 2.47 -11.62 -9.34
N ALA A 13 2.58 -10.86 -8.23
CA ALA A 13 2.17 -9.45 -8.22
C ALA A 13 2.91 -8.63 -7.15
N LEU A 14 2.87 -7.32 -7.29
CA LEU A 14 3.15 -6.40 -6.19
C LEU A 14 1.83 -5.94 -5.58
N ALA A 15 1.61 -6.17 -4.30
CA ALA A 15 0.42 -5.70 -3.61
C ALA A 15 0.64 -4.38 -2.88
N ILE A 16 -0.42 -3.58 -2.79
CA ILE A 16 -0.49 -2.35 -1.99
C ILE A 16 -1.56 -2.55 -0.92
N GLY A 17 -1.19 -2.42 0.34
CA GLY A 17 -2.06 -2.76 1.48
C GLY A 17 -2.01 -4.24 1.84
N ASP A 18 -2.86 -4.67 2.77
CA ASP A 18 -2.84 -6.00 3.37
C ASP A 18 -3.45 -7.08 2.45
N PRO A 19 -2.66 -8.07 1.97
CA PRO A 19 -3.14 -9.15 1.12
C PRO A 19 -4.23 -10.04 1.76
N GLY A 20 -4.33 -10.05 3.09
CA GLY A 20 -5.39 -10.77 3.81
C GLY A 20 -6.73 -10.04 3.83
N ARG A 21 -6.75 -8.74 3.50
CA ARG A 21 -7.91 -7.86 3.58
C ARG A 21 -8.00 -7.02 2.30
N HIS A 22 -8.38 -5.75 2.38
CA HIS A 22 -8.51 -4.89 1.20
C HIS A 22 -7.15 -4.43 0.70
N HIS A 23 -6.86 -4.72 -0.57
CA HIS A 23 -5.60 -4.36 -1.20
C HIS A 23 -5.73 -4.24 -2.72
N LEU A 24 -4.76 -3.57 -3.33
CA LEU A 24 -4.53 -3.68 -4.77
C LEU A 24 -3.49 -4.75 -5.06
N ARG A 25 -3.62 -5.43 -6.19
CA ARG A 25 -2.55 -6.21 -6.81
C ARG A 25 -2.20 -5.60 -8.16
N LEU A 26 -0.94 -5.20 -8.30
CA LEU A 26 -0.34 -4.72 -9.52
C LEU A 26 0.28 -5.91 -10.25
N THR A 27 -0.30 -6.29 -11.38
CA THR A 27 0.27 -7.27 -12.30
C THR A 27 0.77 -6.57 -13.56
N PRO A 28 1.56 -7.23 -14.41
CA PRO A 28 1.94 -6.64 -15.70
C PRO A 28 0.74 -6.20 -16.54
N ASP A 29 -0.36 -6.95 -16.47
CA ASP A 29 -1.51 -6.78 -17.36
C ASP A 29 -2.56 -5.81 -16.81
N ALA A 30 -2.75 -5.77 -15.48
CA ALA A 30 -3.85 -5.03 -14.87
C ALA A 30 -3.59 -4.63 -13.42
N VAL A 31 -4.47 -3.78 -12.90
CA VAL A 31 -4.63 -3.52 -11.48
C VAL A 31 -5.88 -4.22 -10.99
N LEU A 32 -5.72 -5.08 -9.99
CA LEU A 32 -6.81 -5.85 -9.39
C LEU A 32 -7.15 -5.30 -8.02
N PHE A 33 -8.43 -5.11 -7.75
CA PHE A 33 -8.98 -4.77 -6.45
C PHE A 33 -9.36 -6.06 -5.74
N ARG A 34 -8.92 -6.22 -4.50
CA ARG A 34 -9.00 -7.49 -3.77
C ARG A 34 -9.53 -7.28 -2.37
N ARG A 35 -10.29 -8.26 -1.88
CA ARG A 35 -10.64 -8.45 -0.47
C ARG A 35 -10.21 -9.86 -0.07
N GLY A 36 -9.06 -9.99 0.58
CA GLY A 36 -8.41 -11.28 0.82
C GLY A 36 -8.19 -12.04 -0.50
N THR A 37 -8.75 -13.24 -0.59
CA THR A 37 -8.66 -14.08 -1.80
C THR A 37 -9.69 -13.73 -2.89
N GLU A 38 -10.64 -12.82 -2.62
CA GLU A 38 -11.68 -12.41 -3.55
C GLU A 38 -11.18 -11.35 -4.54
N ASN A 39 -11.56 -11.48 -5.83
CA ASN A 39 -11.37 -10.44 -6.84
C ASN A 39 -12.62 -9.56 -6.90
N THR A 40 -12.53 -8.31 -6.44
CA THR A 40 -13.66 -7.38 -6.41
C THR A 40 -13.69 -6.44 -7.61
N GLY A 41 -12.61 -6.40 -8.40
CA GLY A 41 -12.53 -5.58 -9.61
C GLY A 41 -11.21 -5.77 -10.35
N THR A 42 -11.23 -5.57 -11.66
CA THR A 42 -10.02 -5.63 -12.49
C THR A 42 -10.09 -4.51 -13.50
N VAL A 43 -9.05 -3.70 -13.54
CA VAL A 43 -8.95 -2.51 -14.39
C VAL A 43 -7.68 -2.60 -15.20
N ALA A 44 -7.81 -2.45 -16.52
CA ALA A 44 -6.64 -2.41 -17.40
C ALA A 44 -5.83 -1.16 -17.12
N TRP A 45 -4.50 -1.27 -17.16
CA TRP A 45 -3.63 -0.12 -16.91
C TRP A 45 -3.89 1.08 -17.84
N SER A 46 -4.34 0.84 -19.07
CA SER A 46 -4.67 1.89 -20.04
C SER A 46 -5.88 2.74 -19.63
N GLN A 47 -6.67 2.29 -18.66
CA GLN A 47 -7.81 3.02 -18.15
C GLN A 47 -7.45 3.82 -16.89
N ILE A 48 -6.26 3.64 -16.32
CA ILE A 48 -5.87 4.24 -15.04
C ILE A 48 -5.07 5.50 -15.32
N ASP A 49 -5.63 6.64 -14.96
CA ASP A 49 -4.97 7.94 -15.13
C ASP A 49 -4.14 8.30 -13.89
N ARG A 50 -4.61 7.88 -12.71
CA ARG A 50 -3.98 8.21 -11.43
C ARG A 50 -4.34 7.18 -10.37
N VAL A 51 -3.40 6.95 -9.45
CA VAL A 51 -3.64 6.22 -8.19
C VAL A 51 -3.06 7.04 -7.05
N MET A 52 -3.88 7.33 -6.04
CA MET A 52 -3.48 8.01 -4.81
C MET A 52 -3.82 7.13 -3.61
N LEU A 53 -2.82 6.94 -2.75
CA LEU A 53 -2.99 6.29 -1.45
C LEU A 53 -3.24 7.36 -0.40
N ASP A 54 -4.38 7.28 0.28
CA ASP A 54 -4.69 8.06 1.46
C ASP A 54 -4.63 7.14 2.68
N VAL A 55 -3.46 7.11 3.33
CA VAL A 55 -3.18 6.23 4.47
C VAL A 55 -2.56 7.04 5.58
N PRO A 56 -2.79 6.69 6.85
CA PRO A 56 -2.08 7.32 7.95
C PRO A 56 -0.57 7.23 7.75
N THR A 57 0.12 8.37 7.90
CA THR A 57 1.57 8.47 7.76
C THR A 57 2.23 8.97 9.04
N THR A 58 3.52 8.70 9.20
CA THR A 58 4.37 9.23 10.27
C THR A 58 5.70 9.70 9.73
N ARG A 59 6.29 10.69 10.41
CA ARG A 59 7.65 11.18 10.10
C ARG A 59 8.75 10.27 10.68
N PHE A 60 8.41 9.38 11.61
CA PHE A 60 9.39 8.49 12.26
C PHE A 60 9.68 7.24 11.43
N ARG A 61 10.99 6.96 11.21
CA ARG A 61 11.47 5.85 10.37
C ARG A 61 11.17 4.45 10.92
N LEU A 62 10.92 4.33 12.22
CA LEU A 62 10.61 3.08 12.92
C LEU A 62 9.16 3.09 13.43
N PRO A 63 8.16 3.11 12.53
CA PRO A 63 6.75 3.23 12.93
C PRO A 63 6.34 2.11 13.89
N GLY A 64 6.86 0.89 13.69
CA GLY A 64 6.56 -0.27 14.54
C GLY A 64 7.05 -0.18 15.98
N LEU A 65 8.14 0.54 16.27
CA LEU A 65 8.63 0.73 17.65
C LEU A 65 7.83 1.81 18.40
N VAL A 66 7.38 2.83 17.67
CA VAL A 66 6.53 3.89 18.23
C VAL A 66 5.15 3.34 18.54
N SER A 67 4.55 2.50 17.68
CA SER A 67 3.27 1.88 17.99
C SER A 67 3.35 0.94 19.21
N THR A 68 4.44 0.19 19.42
CA THR A 68 4.61 -0.59 20.66
C THR A 68 4.72 0.29 21.91
N LEU A 69 5.42 1.43 21.85
CA LEU A 69 5.57 2.33 23.00
C LEU A 69 4.29 3.13 23.30
N VAL A 70 3.58 3.57 22.26
CA VAL A 70 2.30 4.29 22.40
C VAL A 70 1.20 3.35 22.87
N ILE A 71 1.12 2.13 22.34
CA ILE A 71 0.21 1.09 22.85
C ILE A 71 0.58 0.77 24.30
N GLY A 72 1.86 0.56 24.64
CA GLY A 72 2.28 0.31 26.01
C GLY A 72 1.92 1.45 26.98
N ALA A 73 2.02 2.71 26.56
CA ALA A 73 1.62 3.87 27.35
C ALA A 73 0.09 4.04 27.47
N LEU A 74 -0.67 3.75 26.41
CA LEU A 74 -2.14 3.80 26.44
C LEU A 74 -2.75 2.63 27.21
N THR A 75 -2.23 1.40 27.05
CA THR A 75 -2.71 0.21 27.78
C THR A 75 -2.51 0.34 29.29
N PHE A 76 -1.53 1.12 29.76
CA PHE A 76 -1.39 1.44 31.18
C PHE A 76 -2.45 2.44 31.69
N LEU A 77 -3.04 3.26 30.81
CA LEU A 77 -3.96 4.35 31.18
C LEU A 77 -5.45 4.05 30.90
N THR A 78 -5.77 3.12 30.00
CA THR A 78 -7.16 2.92 29.53
C THR A 78 -7.55 1.44 29.57
N LEU A 79 -7.84 0.91 30.75
CA LEU A 79 -8.33 -0.46 30.94
C LEU A 79 -9.79 -0.67 30.54
N ASP A 80 -10.52 0.37 30.12
CA ASP A 80 -11.92 0.25 29.70
C ASP A 80 -12.14 0.91 28.33
N SER A 81 -12.66 0.10 27.40
CA SER A 81 -13.24 0.49 26.10
C SER A 81 -12.32 1.21 25.11
N LEU A 82 -11.63 0.43 24.28
CA LEU A 82 -11.07 0.92 23.03
C LEU A 82 -11.57 -0.01 21.91
N ASP A 83 -12.75 0.33 21.39
CA ASP A 83 -13.19 -0.10 20.06
C ASP A 83 -12.29 0.61 19.04
N LEU A 84 -11.05 0.11 18.95
CA LEU A 84 -10.07 0.53 17.97
C LEU A 84 -10.47 -0.14 16.67
N ASP A 85 -11.34 0.50 15.88
CA ASP A 85 -11.36 0.25 14.44
C ASP A 85 -10.28 1.15 13.83
N PRO A 86 -9.04 0.65 13.63
CA PRO A 86 -7.92 1.49 13.34
C PRO A 86 -8.07 2.01 11.90
N ASP A 87 -8.23 3.32 11.70
CA ASP A 87 -8.39 3.94 10.36
C ASP A 87 -7.34 3.45 9.36
N ASP A 88 -7.73 2.54 8.48
CA ASP A 88 -6.80 1.84 7.59
C ASP A 88 -6.45 2.63 6.33
N GLY A 89 -7.26 3.63 6.01
CA GLY A 89 -7.11 4.45 4.81
C GLY A 89 -7.85 3.91 3.60
N SER A 90 -7.61 4.58 2.47
CA SER A 90 -8.28 4.34 1.21
C SER A 90 -7.33 4.53 0.03
N ILE A 91 -7.78 4.11 -1.13
CA ILE A 91 -7.16 4.41 -2.41
C ILE A 91 -8.18 5.13 -3.26
N GLU A 92 -7.75 6.24 -3.84
CA GLU A 92 -8.45 6.92 -4.92
C GLU A 92 -7.79 6.53 -6.24
N VAL A 93 -8.55 5.97 -7.17
CA VAL A 93 -8.11 5.63 -8.53
C VAL A 93 -8.95 6.42 -9.51
N THR A 94 -8.30 7.20 -10.37
CA THR A 94 -8.98 7.86 -11.50
C THR A 94 -9.00 6.89 -12.67
N ILE A 95 -10.20 6.46 -13.08
CA ILE A 95 -10.42 5.47 -14.15
C ILE A 95 -11.16 6.17 -15.29
N GLY A 96 -10.51 6.35 -16.44
CA GLY A 96 -11.10 7.02 -17.59
C GLY A 96 -11.62 8.43 -17.27
N GLY A 97 -10.90 9.17 -16.42
CA GLY A 97 -11.28 10.50 -15.93
C GLY A 97 -12.15 10.52 -14.68
N GLU A 98 -12.75 9.39 -14.28
CA GLU A 98 -13.69 9.33 -13.16
C GLU A 98 -13.00 8.86 -11.86
N PRO A 99 -13.05 9.63 -10.76
CA PRO A 99 -12.48 9.21 -9.49
C PRO A 99 -13.32 8.09 -8.85
N THR A 100 -12.65 7.00 -8.47
CA THR A 100 -13.23 5.86 -7.77
C THR A 100 -12.45 5.61 -6.49
N THR A 101 -13.13 5.60 -5.34
CA THR A 101 -12.52 5.30 -4.05
C THR A 101 -12.73 3.84 -3.68
N ALA A 102 -11.67 3.18 -3.24
CA ALA A 102 -11.69 1.83 -2.71
C ALA A 102 -11.06 1.77 -1.30
N PRO A 103 -11.58 0.93 -0.39
CA PRO A 103 -10.95 0.72 0.91
C PRO A 103 -9.56 0.11 0.76
N LEU A 104 -8.65 0.46 1.67
CA LEU A 104 -7.31 -0.10 1.76
C LEU A 104 -7.02 -0.52 3.19
N SER A 105 -6.56 -1.75 3.38
CA SER A 105 -6.20 -2.27 4.70
C SER A 105 -4.71 -2.11 4.98
N ARG A 106 -4.33 -1.73 6.20
CA ARG A 106 -2.92 -1.63 6.59
C ARG A 106 -2.37 -2.95 7.11
N HIS A 107 -1.04 -3.06 7.06
CA HIS A 107 -0.30 -4.20 7.58
C HIS A 107 -0.05 -4.17 9.10
N HIS A 108 -0.24 -3.04 9.78
CA HIS A 108 -0.01 -2.88 11.21
C HIS A 108 -0.76 -1.67 11.77
N VAL A 109 -0.92 -1.65 13.11
CA VAL A 109 -1.44 -0.49 13.84
C VAL A 109 -0.43 0.66 13.78
N GLY A 110 -0.89 1.87 13.43
CA GLY A 110 -0.08 3.08 13.28
C GLY A 110 0.14 3.51 11.81
N GLY A 111 0.74 4.69 11.62
CA GLY A 111 0.99 5.23 10.28
C GLY A 111 2.21 4.61 9.57
N TYR A 112 2.19 4.57 8.24
CA TYR A 112 3.36 4.23 7.43
C TYR A 112 4.40 5.35 7.49
N TRP A 113 5.70 5.02 7.40
CA TRP A 113 6.72 6.07 7.29
C TRP A 113 6.53 6.83 5.96
N ALA A 114 6.32 8.15 6.04
CA ALA A 114 5.87 8.97 4.90
C ALA A 114 6.71 8.80 3.62
N PRO A 115 8.07 8.75 3.66
CA PRO A 115 8.88 8.52 2.46
C PRO A 115 8.61 7.20 1.74
N THR A 116 8.09 6.19 2.45
CA THR A 116 7.72 4.91 1.84
C THR A 116 6.39 4.99 1.08
N VAL A 117 5.46 5.83 1.56
CA VAL A 117 4.20 6.13 0.86
C VAL A 117 4.49 6.99 -0.37
N ASP A 118 5.33 8.02 -0.24
CA ASP A 118 5.80 8.81 -1.38
C ASP A 118 6.47 7.94 -2.45
N GLY A 119 7.28 6.97 -2.02
CA GLY A 119 7.91 5.98 -2.90
C GLY A 119 6.88 5.13 -3.64
N ALA A 120 5.82 4.70 -2.97
CA ALA A 120 4.71 3.97 -3.59
C ALA A 120 3.97 4.83 -4.62
N HIS A 121 3.66 6.10 -4.32
CA HIS A 121 3.07 7.02 -5.30
C HIS A 121 3.98 7.28 -6.51
N ARG A 122 5.30 7.39 -6.29
CA ARG A 122 6.27 7.54 -7.40
C ARG A 122 6.29 6.30 -8.28
N LEU A 123 6.32 5.11 -7.70
CA LEU A 123 6.27 3.85 -8.45
C LEU A 123 4.97 3.74 -9.26
N LEU A 124 3.82 4.06 -8.66
CA LEU A 124 2.53 4.03 -9.34
C LEU A 124 2.50 4.99 -10.53
N ARG A 125 2.88 6.26 -10.33
CA ARG A 125 2.98 7.24 -11.41
C ARG A 125 3.91 6.77 -12.53
N HIS A 126 5.04 6.16 -12.16
CA HIS A 126 6.00 5.63 -13.11
C HIS A 126 5.41 4.48 -13.94
N LEU A 127 4.74 3.51 -13.31
CA LEU A 127 4.10 2.39 -14.01
C LEU A 127 2.93 2.83 -14.90
N ILE A 128 2.21 3.88 -14.50
CA ILE A 128 1.17 4.50 -15.34
C ILE A 128 1.80 5.13 -16.57
N ALA A 129 2.85 5.95 -16.40
CA ALA A 129 3.51 6.69 -17.47
C ALA A 129 4.36 5.81 -18.42
N HIS A 130 4.84 4.65 -17.96
CA HIS A 130 5.79 3.79 -18.69
C HIS A 130 5.25 2.35 -18.83
N PRO A 131 4.35 2.09 -19.79
CA PRO A 131 3.73 0.78 -20.00
C PRO A 131 4.73 -0.38 -20.16
N GLU A 132 5.84 -0.14 -20.85
CA GLU A 132 6.90 -1.12 -21.10
C GLU A 132 7.54 -1.64 -19.80
N GLN A 133 7.49 -0.84 -18.74
CA GLN A 133 8.11 -1.16 -17.45
C GLN A 133 7.20 -1.98 -16.53
N ARG A 134 5.91 -2.15 -16.90
CA ARG A 134 4.97 -3.01 -16.15
C ARG A 134 5.39 -4.48 -16.18
N ALA A 135 6.16 -4.90 -17.18
CA ALA A 135 6.77 -6.23 -17.21
C ALA A 135 7.67 -6.52 -15.98
N LEU A 136 8.20 -5.48 -15.32
CA LEU A 136 8.95 -5.64 -14.07
C LEU A 136 8.09 -6.18 -12.93
N LEU A 137 6.77 -6.00 -12.96
CA LEU A 137 5.83 -6.54 -11.97
C LEU A 137 5.75 -8.08 -12.00
N ALA A 138 6.26 -8.73 -13.05
CA ALA A 138 6.43 -10.18 -13.07
C ALA A 138 7.56 -10.65 -12.14
N ARG A 139 8.45 -9.74 -11.69
CA ARG A 139 9.56 -9.98 -10.75
C ARG A 139 9.53 -8.97 -9.59
N PRO A 140 8.45 -8.96 -8.79
CA PRO A 140 8.17 -7.91 -7.80
C PRO A 140 9.23 -7.81 -6.70
N GLU A 141 9.94 -8.89 -6.38
CA GLU A 141 11.05 -8.89 -5.40
C GLU A 141 12.17 -7.95 -5.80
N SER A 142 12.51 -7.92 -7.10
CA SER A 142 13.60 -7.10 -7.63
C SER A 142 13.24 -5.62 -7.64
N LEU A 143 11.98 -5.30 -7.98
CA LEU A 143 11.44 -3.94 -7.86
C LEU A 143 11.53 -3.41 -6.43
N LEU A 144 11.16 -4.24 -5.45
CA LEU A 144 11.20 -3.84 -4.04
C LEU A 144 12.63 -3.57 -3.55
N ASP A 145 13.63 -4.33 -4.01
CA ASP A 145 15.03 -4.07 -3.64
C ASP A 145 15.54 -2.73 -4.14
N VAL A 146 15.16 -2.36 -5.37
CA VAL A 146 15.55 -1.07 -5.94
C VAL A 146 14.88 0.07 -5.17
N ALA A 147 13.57 -0.04 -4.90
CA ALA A 147 12.84 0.95 -4.11
C ALA A 147 13.43 1.11 -2.70
N ALA A 148 13.72 -0.01 -2.02
CA ALA A 148 14.29 0.01 -0.68
C ALA A 148 15.73 0.57 -0.64
N LYS A 149 16.53 0.38 -1.71
CA LYS A 149 17.88 0.97 -1.81
C LYS A 149 17.83 2.48 -2.02
N LEU A 150 16.91 2.97 -2.86
CA LEU A 150 16.78 4.40 -3.17
C LEU A 150 16.32 5.21 -1.96
N ALA A 151 15.44 4.68 -1.12
CA ALA A 151 14.92 5.39 0.04
C ALA A 151 15.85 5.41 1.27
N ARG A 152 16.97 4.69 1.22
CA ARG A 152 18.01 4.72 2.26
C ARG A 152 19.05 5.82 2.03
N ARG A 153 19.00 6.49 0.88
CA ARG A 153 19.84 7.65 0.54
C ARG A 153 19.10 8.93 0.87
#